data_AF-A0A4U9TTT7-F1
#
_entry.id   AF-A0A4U9TTT7-F1
#
_cell.length_a   1.000
_cell.length_b   1.000
_cell.length_c   1.000
_cell.angle_alpha   90.00
_cell.angle_beta   90.00
_cell.angle_gamma   90.00
#
_symmetry.space_group_name_H-M   'P 1'
#
loop_
_entity.id
_entity.type
_entity.pdbx_description
1 polymer ?
#
loop_
_entity_poly.entity_id
_entity_poly.type
_entity_poly.pdbx_seq_one_letter_code
_entity_poly.pdbx_strand_id
1 'polypeptide(L)'
;MIAAIQLLLKLPKGGHTYNLCAPGHPLKRDFYPALAEQLQLQPPQFAQEDEQEGRLVDGSRICNELGFEYQYPDPNRMPIS
;
A
#
# COMPACT_ATOMS: atom_id res chain seq x y z
N MET A 1 -0.42 -5.66 -7.39
CA MET A 1 -0.11 -4.60 -8.39
C MET A 1 -0.28 -5.07 -9.83
N ILE A 2 0.16 -6.27 -10.22
CA ILE A 2 0.03 -6.79 -11.60
C ILE A 2 -1.41 -6.68 -12.15
N ALA A 3 -2.41 -7.02 -11.33
CA ALA A 3 -3.82 -6.92 -11.69
C ALA A 3 -4.27 -5.51 -12.11
N ALA A 4 -3.74 -4.45 -11.49
CA ALA A 4 -4.08 -3.07 -11.85
C ALA A 4 -3.53 -2.71 -13.24
N ILE A 5 -2.29 -3.14 -13.55
CA ILE A 5 -1.68 -2.92 -14.86
C ILE A 5 -2.48 -3.68 -15.94
N GLN A 6 -2.82 -4.95 -15.67
CA GLN A 6 -3.63 -5.76 -16.58
C GLN A 6 -5.00 -5.13 -16.83
N LEU A 7 -5.61 -4.51 -15.81
CA LEU A 7 -6.87 -3.79 -15.95
C LEU A 7 -6.72 -2.58 -16.88
N LEU A 8 -5.67 -1.76 -16.69
CA LEU A 8 -5.42 -0.58 -17.53
C LEU A 8 -5.13 -0.94 -18.98
N LEU A 9 -4.39 -2.02 -19.24
CA LEU A 9 -4.09 -2.50 -20.60
C LEU A 9 -5.33 -2.97 -21.36
N LYS A 10 -6.41 -3.33 -20.67
CA LYS A 10 -7.69 -3.74 -21.28
C LYS A 10 -8.59 -2.55 -21.64
N LEU A 11 -8.28 -1.35 -21.16
CA LEU A 11 -9.08 -0.17 -21.47
C LEU A 11 -8.83 0.27 -22.92
N PRO A 12 -9.89 0.64 -23.66
CA PRO A 12 -9.77 1.02 -25.07
C PRO A 12 -9.03 2.34 -25.29
N LYS A 13 -8.81 3.14 -24.24
CA LYS A 13 -8.15 4.44 -24.27
C LYS A 13 -7.23 4.59 -23.04
N GLY A 14 -6.06 5.17 -23.26
CA GLY A 14 -5.14 5.58 -22.19
C GLY A 14 -5.45 7.00 -21.68
N GLY A 15 -4.48 7.60 -20.98
CA GLY A 15 -4.57 8.97 -20.48
C GLY A 15 -5.12 9.13 -19.06
N HIS A 16 -5.44 8.01 -18.39
CA HIS A 16 -5.84 8.02 -16.99
C HIS A 16 -4.62 7.84 -16.08
N THR A 17 -4.59 8.61 -14.99
CA THR A 17 -3.58 8.48 -13.93
C THR A 17 -4.27 8.06 -12.64
N TYR A 18 -3.81 6.95 -12.06
CA TYR A 18 -4.32 6.41 -10.80
C TYR A 18 -3.18 6.24 -9.80
N ASN A 19 -3.41 6.62 -8.55
CA ASN A 19 -2.57 6.21 -7.43
C ASN A 19 -2.89 4.76 -7.08
N LEU A 20 -1.85 3.94 -6.91
CA LEU A 20 -1.99 2.58 -6.40
C LEU A 20 -1.51 2.54 -4.94
N CYS A 21 -2.44 2.78 -4.03
CA CYS A 21 -2.19 2.76 -2.58
C CYS A 21 -3.37 2.06 -1.90
N ALA A 22 -3.08 0.97 -1.18
CA ALA A 22 -4.10 0.24 -0.44
C ALA A 22 -4.69 1.14 0.67
N PRO A 23 -6.00 1.04 0.98
CA PRO A 23 -6.65 1.92 1.94
C PRO A 23 -6.06 1.81 3.36
N GLY A 24 -5.65 0.61 3.77
CA GLY A 24 -4.86 0.40 4.99
C GLY A 24 -3.38 0.57 4.67
N HIS A 25 -2.78 1.66 5.16
CA HIS A 25 -1.35 1.92 5.04
C HIS A 25 -0.77 2.45 6.37
N PRO A 26 -0.34 1.57 7.29
CA PRO A 26 0.27 1.99 8.55
C PRO A 26 1.57 2.76 8.31
N LEU A 27 2.01 3.51 9.32
CA LEU A 27 3.32 4.14 9.27
C LEU A 27 4.41 3.07 9.29
N LYS A 28 5.52 3.35 8.60
CA LYS A 28 6.68 2.45 8.57
C LYS A 28 7.19 2.12 9.98
N ARG A 29 7.17 3.11 10.87
CA ARG A 29 7.61 3.00 12.27
C ARG A 29 6.75 2.06 13.10
N ASP A 30 5.51 1.82 12.69
CA ASP A 30 4.59 0.89 13.37
C ASP A 30 4.67 -0.50 12.73
N PHE A 31 4.73 -0.56 11.40
CA PHE A 31 4.67 -1.82 10.65
C PHE A 31 5.95 -2.66 10.74
N TYR A 32 7.12 -2.06 10.46
CA TYR A 32 8.36 -2.84 10.33
C TYR A 32 8.87 -3.44 11.65
N PRO A 33 8.81 -2.75 12.80
CA PRO A 33 9.18 -3.36 14.08
C PRO A 33 8.29 -4.55 14.43
N ALA A 34 6.97 -4.41 14.32
CA ALA A 34 6.03 -5.49 14.59
C ALA A 34 6.26 -6.72 13.69
N LEU A 35 6.52 -6.48 12.40
CA LEU A 35 6.83 -7.55 11.45
C LEU A 35 8.16 -8.24 11.77
N ALA A 36 9.20 -7.49 12.14
CA ALA A 36 10.49 -8.04 12.52
C ALA A 36 10.39 -8.92 13.78
N GLU A 37 9.62 -8.50 14.78
CA GLU A 37 9.34 -9.30 15.97
C GLU A 37 8.64 -10.62 15.62
N GLN A 38 7.61 -10.57 14.76
CA GLN A 38 6.92 -11.78 14.31
C GLN A 38 7.85 -12.77 13.59
N LEU A 39 8.85 -12.24 12.87
CA LEU A 39 9.87 -13.00 12.16
C LEU A 39 11.07 -13.41 13.04
N GLN A 40 11.08 -13.07 14.33
CA GLN A 40 12.21 -13.28 15.24
C GLN A 40 13.51 -12.62 14.76
N LEU A 41 13.38 -11.49 14.06
CA LEU A 41 14.47 -10.65 13.60
C LEU A 41 14.68 -9.49 14.57
N GLN A 42 15.87 -8.88 14.53
CA GLN A 42 16.12 -7.66 15.28
C GLN A 42 15.25 -6.51 14.71
N PRO A 43 14.40 -5.86 15.53
CA PRO A 43 13.57 -4.75 15.05
C PRO A 43 14.41 -3.55 14.59
N PRO A 44 14.06 -2.90 13.47
CA PRO A 44 14.74 -1.69 13.03
C PRO A 44 14.45 -0.51 13.98
N GLN A 45 15.44 0.36 14.14
CA GLN A 45 15.27 1.63 14.84
C GLN A 45 14.94 2.75 13.84
N PHE A 46 13.96 3.57 14.17
CA PHE A 46 13.59 4.75 13.39
C PHE A 46 14.15 5.99 14.06
N ALA A 47 14.65 6.94 13.25
CA ALA A 47 15.09 8.23 13.77
C ALA A 47 13.90 8.98 14.39
N GLN A 48 14.18 9.71 15.48
CA GLN A 48 13.20 10.59 16.09
C GLN A 48 13.10 11.86 15.22
N GLU A 49 12.27 11.78 14.18
CA GLU A 49 11.87 12.93 13.38
C GLU A 49 10.67 13.57 14.04
N ASP A 50 10.61 14.92 14.04
CA ASP A 50 9.37 15.64 14.33
C ASP A 50 8.25 15.04 13.47
N GLU A 51 7.02 14.95 14.02
CA GLU A 51 5.86 14.50 13.26
C GLU A 51 5.68 15.37 12.02
N GLN A 52 6.27 14.95 10.91
CA GLN A 52 5.93 15.46 9.60
C GLN A 52 4.56 14.88 9.29
N GLU A 53 3.60 15.74 8.94
CA GLU A 53 2.34 15.30 8.36
C GLU A 53 2.67 14.46 7.12
N GLY A 54 2.60 13.14 7.29
CA GLY A 54 2.83 12.21 6.20
C GLY A 54 1.84 12.53 5.08
N ARG A 55 2.32 12.61 3.84
CA ARG A 55 1.43 12.81 2.71
C ARG A 55 0.48 11.61 2.61
N LEU A 56 -0.80 11.82 2.94
CA LEU A 56 -1.85 10.83 2.70
C LEU A 56 -2.06 10.70 1.18
N VAL A 57 -1.99 9.47 0.68
CA VAL A 57 -2.18 9.16 -0.74
C VAL A 57 -3.50 8.43 -0.91
N ASP A 58 -4.48 9.09 -1.50
CA ASP A 58 -5.75 8.46 -1.85
C ASP A 58 -5.60 7.57 -3.10
N GLY A 59 -5.79 6.27 -2.91
CA GLY A 59 -5.79 5.24 -3.95
C GLY A 59 -7.19 4.70 -4.32
N SER A 60 -8.28 5.35 -3.87
CA SER A 60 -9.67 4.89 -4.07
C SER A 60 -10.18 5.08 -5.50
N ARG A 61 -9.60 6.01 -6.26
CA ARG A 61 -10.06 6.37 -7.61
C ARG A 61 -10.15 5.18 -8.56
N ILE A 62 -9.16 4.28 -8.54
CA ILE A 62 -9.15 3.09 -9.40
C ILE A 62 -10.22 2.07 -9.00
N CYS A 63 -10.54 1.97 -7.71
CA CYS A 63 -11.63 1.15 -7.20
C CYS A 63 -12.98 1.70 -7.68
N ASN A 64 -13.17 3.01 -7.53
CA ASN A 64 -14.44 3.68 -7.86
C ASN A 64 -14.71 3.70 -9.37
N GLU A 65 -13.71 3.98 -10.20
CA GLU A 65 -13.91 4.11 -11.66
C GLU A 65 -13.85 2.78 -12.40
N LEU A 66 -12.95 1.87 -11.98
CA LEU A 66 -12.66 0.64 -12.73
C LEU A 66 -13.05 -0.65 -12.00
N GLY A 67 -13.62 -0.56 -10.80
CA GLY A 67 -13.96 -1.73 -9.99
C GLY A 67 -12.72 -2.52 -9.54
N PHE A 68 -11.56 -1.88 -9.47
CA PHE A 68 -10.33 -2.56 -9.06
C PHE A 68 -10.39 -2.95 -7.57
N GLU A 69 -10.09 -4.21 -7.28
CA GLU A 69 -9.99 -4.73 -5.91
C GLU A 69 -8.54 -4.97 -5.51
N TYR A 70 -8.14 -4.38 -4.37
CA TYR A 70 -6.83 -4.67 -3.78
C TYR A 70 -6.83 -6.09 -3.21
N GLN A 71 -5.93 -6.94 -3.71
CA GLN A 71 -5.72 -8.28 -3.16
C GLN A 71 -5.42 -8.24 -1.64
N TYR A 72 -4.65 -7.24 -1.22
CA TYR A 72 -4.36 -6.96 0.18
C TYR A 72 -4.70 -5.50 0.47
N PRO A 73 -5.88 -5.21 1.04
CA PRO A 73 -6.28 -3.83 1.34
C PRO A 73 -5.55 -3.24 2.55
N ASP A 74 -4.81 -4.08 3.30
CA ASP A 74 -3.98 -3.72 4.45
C ASP A 74 -2.72 -4.62 4.40
N PRO A 75 -1.51 -4.07 4.56
CA PRO A 75 -0.29 -4.86 4.53
C PRO A 75 -0.20 -5.93 5.62
N ASN A 76 -0.91 -5.78 6.74
CA ASN A 76 -0.99 -6.80 7.79
C ASN A 76 -1.74 -8.06 7.34
N ARG A 77 -2.44 -8.01 6.20
CA ARG A 77 -3.12 -9.17 5.58
C ARG A 77 -2.24 -9.90 4.58
N MET A 78 -1.03 -9.40 4.31
CA MET A 78 -0.10 -10.08 3.41
C MET A 78 0.46 -11.33 4.08
N PRO A 79 0.64 -12.43 3.34
CA PRO A 79 1.29 -13.61 3.86
C PRO A 79 2.76 -13.31 4.17
N ILE A 80 3.21 -13.79 5.32
CA ILE A 80 4.62 -13.77 5.72
C ILE A 80 5.19 -15.13 5.29
N SER A 81 6.09 -15.10 4.30
CA SER A 81 6.65 -16.27 3.63
C SER A 81 8.07 -16.57 4.09
#